data_AF-B9FEF0-F1
#
_entry.id   AF-B9FEF0-F1
#
_cell.length_a   1.000
_cell.length_b   1.000
_cell.length_c   1.000
_cell.angle_alpha   90.00
_cell.angle_beta   90.00
_cell.angle_gamma   90.00
#
_symmetry.space_group_name_H-M   'P 1'
#
loop_
_entity.id
_entity.type
_entity.pdbx_description
1 polymer ?
#
loop_
_entity_poly.entity_id
_entity_poly.type
_entity_poly.pdbx_seq_one_letter_code
_entity_poly.pdbx_strand_id
1 'polypeptide(L)'
;MSVNDIYDMRGGVLRAWCPQDKVLEHDAVGVFLTHSGWNSTLESPASGVPMLSWLFFAEQQTNCRYKQTEWGVAMEIGGEAWRGEVAAMTLEAMEGEKGREMRQRAEEWKHKAVQVTLLGGPWDTNLDRVIHEVLLSCKDKTLRVNGESA
;
A
#
# COMPACT_ATOMS: atom_id res chain seq x y z
N MET A 1 7.58 24.56 -5.05
CA MET A 1 8.82 24.46 -4.27
C MET A 1 8.68 25.34 -3.04
N SER A 2 8.76 24.75 -1.85
CA SER A 2 8.62 25.45 -0.57
C SER A 2 10.00 25.67 0.06
N VAL A 3 10.09 26.63 0.98
CA VAL A 3 11.34 27.20 1.55
C VAL A 3 12.07 26.25 2.52
N ASN A 4 11.77 24.95 2.52
CA ASN A 4 12.21 24.01 3.57
C ASN A 4 12.82 22.70 3.07
N ASP A 5 12.97 22.55 1.75
CA ASP A 5 13.48 21.32 1.14
C ASP A 5 15.02 21.37 1.08
N ILE A 6 15.68 20.30 1.52
CA ILE A 6 17.16 20.20 1.57
C ILE A 6 17.57 19.06 0.65
N TYR A 7 18.51 19.32 -0.26
CA TYR A 7 19.01 18.33 -1.22
C TYR A 7 20.52 18.26 -1.21
N ASP A 8 21.06 17.06 -1.33
CA ASP A 8 22.45 16.80 -1.71
C ASP A 8 22.50 15.77 -2.87
N MET A 9 23.69 15.36 -3.29
CA MET A 9 23.84 14.41 -4.41
C MET A 9 23.29 13.00 -4.13
N ARG A 10 23.00 12.66 -2.87
CA ARG A 10 22.60 11.32 -2.43
C ARG A 10 21.23 11.28 -1.77
N GLY A 11 20.61 12.42 -1.47
CA GLY A 11 19.30 12.46 -0.84
C GLY A 11 18.62 13.82 -0.87
N GLY A 12 17.29 13.79 -0.73
CA GLY A 12 16.44 14.97 -0.57
C GLY A 12 15.52 14.81 0.63
N VAL A 13 15.24 15.91 1.32
CA VAL A 13 14.29 15.96 2.44
C VAL A 13 13.16 16.91 2.07
N LEU A 14 11.93 16.38 2.10
CA LEU A 14 10.70 17.14 1.90
C LEU A 14 9.94 17.20 3.22
N ARG A 15 9.62 18.42 3.70
CA ARG A 15 9.23 18.61 5.10
C ARG A 15 7.73 18.53 5.41
N ALA A 16 6.86 18.41 4.40
CA ALA A 16 5.41 18.45 4.60
C ALA A 16 4.68 17.29 3.90
N TRP A 17 4.65 17.28 2.57
CA TRP A 17 3.87 16.30 1.81
C TRP A 17 4.51 16.03 0.45
N CYS A 18 4.63 14.77 0.06
CA CYS A 18 5.01 14.36 -1.29
C CYS A 18 3.81 13.75 -2.04
N PRO A 19 3.78 13.81 -3.37
CA PRO A 19 2.89 12.96 -4.16
C PRO A 19 3.36 11.50 -4.05
N GLN A 20 3.06 10.84 -2.92
CA GLN A 20 3.58 9.52 -2.56
C GLN A 20 3.27 8.46 -3.61
N ASP A 21 2.07 8.50 -4.18
CA ASP A 21 1.65 7.66 -5.30
C ASP A 21 2.63 7.77 -6.48
N LYS A 22 2.95 9.00 -6.90
CA LYS A 22 3.89 9.25 -8.00
C LYS A 22 5.33 8.88 -7.65
N VAL A 23 5.72 9.02 -6.39
CA VAL A 23 7.04 8.58 -5.92
C VAL A 23 7.12 7.06 -5.99
N LEU A 24 6.13 6.33 -5.49
CA LEU A 24 6.12 4.86 -5.49
C LEU A 24 6.00 4.26 -6.89
N GLU A 25 5.32 4.94 -7.82
CA GLU A 25 5.25 4.56 -9.23
C GLU A 25 6.57 4.74 -9.98
N HIS A 26 7.54 5.48 -9.43
CA HIS A 26 8.76 5.83 -10.14
C HIS A 26 9.80 4.69 -10.10
N ASP A 27 10.31 4.27 -11.27
CA ASP A 27 11.23 3.12 -11.43
C ASP A 27 12.53 3.21 -10.60
N ALA A 28 12.96 4.43 -10.24
CA ALA A 28 14.13 4.63 -9.38
C ALA A 28 13.91 4.27 -7.90
N VAL A 29 12.67 4.04 -7.46
CA VAL A 29 12.35 3.68 -6.08
C VAL A 29 12.52 2.18 -5.87
N GLY A 30 13.51 1.81 -5.06
CA GLY A 30 13.83 0.41 -4.77
C GLY A 30 13.22 -0.16 -3.50
N VAL A 31 12.89 0.69 -2.52
CA VAL A 31 12.29 0.30 -1.23
C VAL A 31 11.53 1.48 -0.62
N PHE A 32 10.49 1.19 0.16
CA PHE A 32 9.71 2.19 0.89
C PHE A 32 9.78 1.96 2.41
N LEU A 33 10.40 2.89 3.14
CA LEU A 33 10.32 2.92 4.60
C LEU A 33 8.99 3.55 5.02
N THR A 34 8.17 2.80 5.75
CA THR A 34 6.80 3.18 6.08
C THR A 34 6.45 2.85 7.53
N HIS A 35 5.50 3.61 8.07
CA HIS A 35 4.89 3.32 9.37
C HIS A 35 3.86 2.18 9.32
N SER A 36 3.59 1.60 8.15
CA SER A 36 2.63 0.52 7.96
C SER A 36 1.16 0.90 8.17
N GLY A 37 0.80 2.17 7.94
CA GLY A 37 -0.59 2.55 7.71
C GLY A 37 -1.17 1.81 6.50
N TRP A 38 -2.47 1.51 6.52
CA TRP A 38 -3.08 0.63 5.52
C TRP A 38 -3.02 1.16 4.08
N ASN A 39 -3.26 2.45 3.86
CA ASN A 39 -3.20 3.04 2.51
C ASN A 39 -1.81 2.90 1.88
N SER A 40 -0.76 3.33 2.59
CA SER A 40 0.63 3.14 2.16
C SER A 40 1.00 1.66 1.95
N THR A 41 0.42 0.76 2.76
CA THR A 41 0.63 -0.69 2.64
C THR A 41 -0.03 -1.27 1.40
N LEU A 42 -1.09 -0.65 0.87
CA LEU A 42 -1.69 -1.04 -0.42
C LEU A 42 -0.96 -0.41 -1.61
N GLU A 43 -0.59 0.87 -1.53
CA GLU A 43 0.08 1.61 -2.60
C GLU A 43 1.45 1.00 -2.97
N SER A 44 2.23 0.61 -1.97
CA SER A 44 3.60 0.08 -2.18
C SER A 44 3.64 -1.20 -3.03
N PRO A 45 2.99 -2.31 -2.63
CA PRO A 45 2.97 -3.53 -3.44
C PRO A 45 2.18 -3.35 -4.74
N ALA A 46 1.16 -2.49 -4.79
CA ALA A 46 0.49 -2.15 -6.05
C ALA A 46 1.43 -1.43 -7.04
N SER A 47 2.50 -0.79 -6.55
CA SER A 47 3.55 -0.19 -7.36
C SER A 47 4.73 -1.13 -7.63
N GLY A 48 4.79 -2.30 -6.97
CA GLY A 48 5.89 -3.26 -7.05
C GLY A 48 7.05 -2.95 -6.11
N VAL A 49 6.83 -2.10 -5.10
CA VAL A 49 7.86 -1.62 -4.18
C VAL A 49 7.79 -2.39 -2.85
N PRO A 50 8.89 -3.05 -2.41
CA PRO A 50 8.96 -3.69 -1.10
C PRO A 50 9.14 -2.67 0.03
N MET A 51 8.87 -3.09 1.27
CA MET A 51 8.79 -2.16 2.40
C MET A 51 9.77 -2.48 3.54
N LEU A 52 10.28 -1.42 4.17
CA LEU A 52 10.77 -1.47 5.54
C LEU A 52 9.71 -0.86 6.45
N SER A 53 9.45 -1.49 7.59
CA SER A 53 8.36 -1.10 8.47
C SER A 53 8.91 -0.60 9.80
N TRP A 54 8.60 0.64 10.16
CA TRP A 54 8.96 1.21 11.46
C TRP A 54 7.73 1.81 12.13
N LEU A 55 7.27 1.15 13.18
CA LEU A 55 5.90 1.25 13.69
C LEU A 55 5.77 2.29 14.81
N PHE A 56 4.59 2.91 14.94
CA PHE A 56 4.32 3.92 15.97
C PHE A 56 3.02 3.66 16.75
N PHE A 57 1.87 3.47 16.10
CA PHE A 57 0.57 3.38 16.79
C PHE A 57 -0.52 2.60 16.00
N ALA A 58 -1.71 2.44 16.60
CA ALA A 58 -2.89 1.79 16.01
C ALA A 58 -2.66 0.32 15.58
N GLU A 59 -3.09 -0.07 14.39
CA GLU A 59 -3.03 -1.45 13.87
C GLU A 59 -1.74 -1.75 13.09
N GLN A 60 -0.77 -0.84 13.13
CA GLN A 60 0.46 -0.90 12.34
C GLN A 60 1.28 -2.18 12.62
N GLN A 61 1.29 -2.70 13.86
CA GLN A 61 1.92 -4.00 14.17
C GLN A 61 1.26 -5.15 13.42
N THR A 62 -0.08 -5.17 13.37
CA THR A 62 -0.82 -6.21 12.66
C THR A 62 -0.57 -6.12 11.16
N ASN A 63 -0.61 -4.92 10.60
CA ASN A 63 -0.32 -4.69 9.18
C ASN A 63 1.12 -5.13 8.84
N CYS A 64 2.10 -4.77 9.68
CA CYS A 64 3.51 -5.17 9.54
C CYS A 64 3.68 -6.68 9.53
N ARG A 65 3.13 -7.35 10.55
CA ARG A 65 3.17 -8.81 10.65
C ARG A 65 2.57 -9.46 9.42
N TYR A 66 1.39 -9.01 8.98
CA TYR A 66 0.65 -9.59 7.86
C TYR A 66 1.42 -9.46 6.53
N LYS A 67 1.94 -8.27 6.22
CA LYS A 67 2.69 -8.06 4.97
C LYS A 67 4.06 -8.75 4.98
N GLN A 68 4.64 -8.98 6.16
CA GLN A 68 5.86 -9.77 6.30
C GLN A 68 5.60 -11.28 6.12
N THR A 69 4.58 -11.84 6.78
CA THR A 69 4.36 -13.30 6.76
C THR A 69 3.55 -13.80 5.59
N GLU A 70 2.45 -13.12 5.27
CA GLU A 70 1.50 -13.61 4.27
C GLU A 70 1.87 -13.12 2.88
N TRP A 71 2.30 -11.86 2.78
CA TRP A 71 2.60 -11.27 1.48
C TRP A 71 4.07 -11.45 1.10
N GLY A 72 4.97 -11.44 2.09
CA GLY A 72 6.42 -11.57 1.89
C GLY A 72 7.03 -10.33 1.26
N VAL A 73 6.48 -9.13 1.51
CA VAL A 73 6.89 -7.87 0.87
C VAL A 73 7.48 -6.86 1.83
N ALA A 74 7.74 -7.25 3.09
CA ALA A 74 8.29 -6.32 4.08
C ALA A 74 9.22 -6.97 5.10
N MET A 75 10.10 -6.13 5.66
CA MET A 75 10.86 -6.38 6.88
C MET A 75 10.50 -5.34 7.95
N GLU A 76 10.54 -5.75 9.22
CA GLU A 76 10.30 -4.88 10.37
C GLU A 76 11.63 -4.37 10.95
N ILE A 77 11.73 -3.06 11.16
CA ILE A 77 12.78 -2.44 11.98
C ILE A 77 12.33 -2.60 13.43
N GLY A 78 13.01 -3.48 14.17
CA GLY A 78 12.65 -3.82 15.53
C GLY A 78 13.14 -2.79 16.56
N GLY A 79 12.47 -2.73 17.71
CA GLY A 79 12.97 -2.02 18.90
C GLY A 79 13.29 -0.53 18.69
N GLU A 80 14.46 -0.10 19.17
CA GLU A 80 14.98 1.25 18.96
C GLU A 80 15.73 1.32 17.63
N ALA A 81 15.30 2.18 16.72
CA ALA A 81 15.87 2.31 15.37
C ALA A 81 17.24 3.01 15.37
N TRP A 82 18.28 2.30 15.80
CA TRP A 82 19.64 2.78 15.77
C TRP A 82 20.14 2.95 14.33
N ARG A 83 20.94 3.98 14.08
CA ARG A 83 21.44 4.32 12.74
C ARG A 83 22.11 3.13 12.02
N GLY A 84 22.87 2.32 12.75
CA GLY A 84 23.57 1.16 12.18
C GLY A 84 22.61 0.07 11.70
N GLU A 85 21.56 -0.22 12.49
CA GLU A 85 20.54 -1.19 12.14
C GLU A 85 19.72 -0.74 10.93
N VAL A 86 19.25 0.52 10.96
CA VAL A 86 18.49 1.11 9.83
C VAL A 86 19.32 1.06 8.54
N ALA A 87 20.63 1.40 8.62
CA ALA A 87 21.51 1.34 7.46
C ALA A 87 21.69 -0.10 6.94
N ALA A 88 21.93 -1.07 7.83
CA ALA A 88 22.09 -2.47 7.44
C ALA A 88 20.82 -3.04 6.81
N MET A 89 19.65 -2.75 7.38
CA MET A 89 18.36 -3.18 6.84
C MET A 89 18.04 -2.52 5.50
N THR A 90 18.38 -1.24 5.33
CA THR A 90 18.22 -0.54 4.05
C THR A 90 19.09 -1.18 2.97
N LEU A 91 20.35 -1.50 3.29
CA LEU A 91 21.24 -2.20 2.36
C LEU A 91 20.71 -3.60 2.01
N GLU A 92 20.24 -4.38 2.98
CA GLU A 92 19.64 -5.70 2.74
C GLU A 92 18.39 -5.61 1.85
N ALA A 93 17.53 -4.61 2.06
CA ALA A 93 16.33 -4.43 1.25
C ALA A 93 16.63 -3.92 -0.17
N MET A 94 17.69 -3.13 -0.34
CA MET A 94 18.07 -2.59 -1.65
C MET A 94 18.87 -3.59 -2.51
N GLU A 95 19.84 -4.28 -1.89
CA GLU A 95 20.89 -5.05 -2.57
C GLU A 95 20.99 -6.53 -2.12
N GLY A 96 20.42 -6.85 -0.95
CA GLY A 96 20.49 -8.18 -0.34
C GLY A 96 19.56 -9.21 -0.98
N GLU A 97 19.69 -10.46 -0.53
CA GLU A 97 18.87 -11.57 -1.02
C GLU A 97 17.40 -11.40 -0.60
N LYS A 98 17.16 -11.02 0.66
CA LYS A 98 15.79 -10.78 1.12
C LYS A 98 15.15 -9.63 0.36
N GLY A 99 15.92 -8.59 0.04
CA GLY A 99 15.46 -7.48 -0.81
C GLY A 99 15.01 -7.95 -2.19
N ARG A 100 15.78 -8.83 -2.84
CA ARG A 100 15.43 -9.44 -4.13
C ARG A 100 14.15 -10.28 -4.04
N GLU A 101 14.05 -11.14 -3.03
CA GLU A 101 12.85 -11.95 -2.78
C GLU A 101 11.61 -11.06 -2.57
N MET A 102 11.69 -10.05 -1.71
CA MET A 102 10.58 -9.12 -1.46
C MET A 102 10.17 -8.36 -2.71
N ARG A 103 11.12 -7.94 -3.57
CA ARG A 103 10.83 -7.25 -4.82
C ARG A 103 10.10 -8.14 -5.82
N GLN A 104 10.50 -9.41 -5.92
CA GLN A 104 9.76 -10.40 -6.73
C GLN A 104 8.32 -10.57 -6.22
N ARG A 105 8.15 -10.72 -4.90
CA ARG A 105 6.82 -10.80 -4.28
C ARG A 105 5.99 -9.55 -4.53
N ALA A 106 6.60 -8.36 -4.41
CA ALA A 106 5.92 -7.09 -4.65
C ALA A 106 5.43 -6.99 -6.11
N GLU A 107 6.23 -7.44 -7.08
CA GLU A 107 5.84 -7.47 -8.49
C GLU A 107 4.68 -8.44 -8.76
N GLU A 108 4.65 -9.61 -8.10
CA GLU A 108 3.49 -10.51 -8.18
C GLU A 108 2.22 -9.84 -7.63
N TRP A 109 2.33 -9.09 -6.54
CA TRP A 109 1.20 -8.35 -5.97
C TRP A 109 0.75 -7.20 -6.85
N LYS A 110 1.68 -6.45 -7.46
CA LYS A 110 1.38 -5.44 -8.48
C LYS A 110 0.56 -6.03 -9.62
N HIS A 111 1.00 -7.17 -10.16
CA HIS A 111 0.28 -7.84 -11.23
C HIS A 111 -1.14 -8.20 -10.80
N LYS A 112 -1.32 -8.81 -9.61
CA LYS A 112 -2.64 -9.13 -9.06
C LYS A 112 -3.52 -7.88 -8.88
N ALA A 113 -2.95 -6.79 -8.34
CA ALA A 113 -3.66 -5.54 -8.12
C ALA A 113 -4.18 -4.94 -9.44
N VAL A 114 -3.37 -4.97 -10.50
CA VAL A 114 -3.80 -4.56 -11.85
C VAL A 114 -4.91 -5.48 -12.34
N GLN A 115 -4.75 -6.80 -12.27
CA GLN A 115 -5.77 -7.73 -12.76
C GLN A 115 -7.13 -7.56 -12.09
N VAL A 116 -7.17 -7.33 -10.77
CA VAL A 116 -8.45 -7.18 -10.07
C VAL A 116 -9.17 -5.85 -10.36
N THR A 117 -8.42 -4.83 -10.78
CA THR A 117 -8.94 -3.48 -11.06
C THR A 117 -9.23 -3.22 -12.55
N LEU A 118 -8.96 -4.19 -13.43
CA LEU A 118 -9.40 -4.12 -14.83
C LEU A 118 -10.93 -3.99 -14.91
N LEU A 119 -11.41 -3.30 -15.94
CA LEU A 119 -12.84 -3.14 -16.19
C LEU A 119 -13.53 -4.50 -16.32
N GLY A 120 -14.65 -4.71 -15.62
CA GLY A 120 -15.34 -6.00 -15.52
C GLY A 120 -14.63 -7.02 -14.62
N GLY A 121 -13.57 -6.62 -13.92
CA GLY A 121 -12.83 -7.46 -12.99
C GLY A 121 -13.54 -7.64 -11.63
N PRO A 122 -12.93 -8.42 -10.72
CA PRO A 122 -13.46 -8.66 -9.38
C PRO A 122 -13.76 -7.39 -8.56
N TRP A 123 -12.95 -6.34 -8.66
CA TRP A 123 -13.20 -5.10 -7.93
C TRP A 123 -14.48 -4.41 -8.43
N ASP A 124 -14.60 -4.26 -9.76
CA ASP A 124 -15.71 -3.61 -10.45
C ASP A 124 -17.04 -4.33 -10.15
N THR A 125 -17.06 -5.64 -10.36
CA THR A 125 -18.22 -6.50 -10.09
C THR A 125 -18.63 -6.53 -8.62
N ASN A 126 -17.68 -6.53 -7.67
CA ASN A 126 -17.99 -6.47 -6.25
C ASN A 126 -18.54 -5.11 -5.84
N LEU A 127 -18.00 -4.02 -6.38
CA LEU A 127 -18.48 -2.67 -6.13
C LEU A 127 -19.90 -2.50 -6.67
N ASP A 128 -20.15 -2.94 -7.90
CA ASP A 128 -21.49 -2.94 -8.50
C ASP A 128 -22.49 -3.71 -7.63
N ARG A 129 -22.11 -4.90 -7.13
CA ARG A 129 -22.96 -5.66 -6.22
C ARG A 129 -23.32 -4.87 -4.97
N VAL A 130 -22.36 -4.21 -4.32
CA VAL A 130 -22.64 -3.38 -3.14
C VAL A 130 -23.56 -2.21 -3.48
N ILE A 131 -23.35 -1.54 -4.62
CA ILE A 131 -24.24 -0.45 -5.08
C ILE A 131 -25.67 -0.97 -5.26
N HIS A 132 -25.82 -2.11 -5.92
CA HIS A 132 -27.13 -2.71 -6.17
C HIS A 132 -27.83 -3.15 -4.88
N GLU A 133 -27.11 -3.85 -4.00
CA GLU A 133 -27.68 -4.43 -2.77
C GLU A 133 -27.95 -3.39 -1.68
N VAL A 134 -27.15 -2.33 -1.58
CA VAL A 134 -27.26 -1.34 -0.49
C VAL A 134 -27.99 -0.09 -0.94
N LEU A 135 -27.63 0.48 -2.09
CA LEU A 135 -28.13 1.79 -2.52
C LEU A 135 -29.38 1.67 -3.38
N LEU A 136 -29.45 0.65 -4.25
CA LEU A 136 -30.55 0.51 -5.21
C LEU A 136 -31.66 -0.45 -4.74
N SER A 137 -31.37 -1.39 -3.83
CA SER A 137 -32.38 -2.31 -3.27
C SER A 137 -33.51 -1.60 -2.51
N CYS A 138 -33.27 -0.38 -2.04
CA CYS A 138 -34.29 0.47 -1.41
C CYS A 138 -35.32 1.02 -2.41
N LYS A 139 -34.94 1.25 -3.69
CA LYS A 139 -35.87 1.78 -4.71
C LYS A 139 -36.91 0.74 -5.14
N ASP A 140 -36.53 -0.53 -5.21
CA ASP A 140 -37.45 -1.62 -5.56
C ASP A 140 -38.47 -1.92 -4.46
N LYS A 141 -38.12 -1.68 -3.19
CA LYS A 141 -39.05 -1.87 -2.07
C LYS A 141 -40.11 -0.78 -2.02
N THR A 142 -39.77 0.47 -2.32
CA THR A 142 -40.75 1.59 -2.33
C THR A 142 -41.78 1.44 -3.46
N LEU A 143 -41.41 0.88 -4.62
CA LEU A 143 -42.34 0.61 -5.71
C LEU A 143 -43.30 -0.54 -5.40
N ARG A 144 -42.86 -1.57 -4.66
CA ARG A 144 -43.73 -2.70 -4.26
C ARG A 144 -44.76 -2.30 -3.20
N VAL A 145 -44.43 -1.39 -2.29
CA VAL A 145 -45.39 -0.90 -1.26
C VAL A 145 -46.50 -0.04 -1.86
N ASN A 146 -46.26 0.63 -3.00
CA ASN A 146 -47.27 1.45 -3.67
C ASN A 146 -48.14 0.69 -4.70
N GLY A 147 -47.91 -0.61 -4.89
CA GLY A 147 -48.61 -1.47 -5.86
C GLY A 147 -49.69 -2.38 -5.28
N GLU A 148 -49.81 -2.49 -3.96
CA GLU A 148 -50.85 -3.28 -3.28
C GLU A 148 -51.97 -2.36 -2.77
N SER A 149 -52.72 -1.77 -3.70
CA SER A 149 -54.06 -1.26 -3.44
C SER A 149 -54.93 -1.30 -4.71
N ALA A 150 -55.55 -2.46 -4.93
CA ALA A 150 -56.79 -2.64 -5.69
C ALA A 150 -57.38 -4.01 -5.34
#